data_AF-A0A522Y023-F1
#
_entry.id   AF-A0A522Y023-F1
#
_cell.length_a   1.000
_cell.length_b   1.000
_cell.length_c   1.000
_cell.angle_alpha   90.00
_cell.angle_beta   90.00
_cell.angle_gamma   90.00
#
_symmetry.space_group_name_H-M   'P 1'
#
loop_
_entity.id
_entity.type
_entity.pdbx_description
1 polymer ?
#
loop_
_entity_poly.entity_id
_entity_poly.type
_entity_poly.pdbx_seq_one_letter_code
_entity_poly.pdbx_strand_id
1 'polypeptide(L)'
;MSGATKVVTSVKYAYLIGFFALLSGIFYPFIQGGAIDYTILGVVILFVGLAGGILVYKAATSEKRRGVYIGIGFGLIAISLAYILQFTGRSVF
;
A
#
# COMPACT_ATOMS: atom_id res chain seq x y z
N MET A 1 -4.52 -30.64 9.52
CA MET A 1 -3.68 -29.64 8.81
C MET A 1 -4.61 -28.74 8.00
N SER A 2 -5.02 -27.54 8.47
CA SER A 2 -6.24 -26.93 7.89
C SER A 2 -6.26 -25.41 7.63
N GLY A 3 -5.64 -24.54 8.44
CA GLY A 3 -5.75 -23.08 8.22
C GLY A 3 -4.56 -22.43 7.51
N ALA A 4 -3.34 -22.73 7.96
CA ALA A 4 -2.14 -21.99 7.59
C ALA A 4 -1.75 -22.11 6.11
N THR A 5 -1.93 -23.28 5.49
CA THR A 5 -1.50 -23.54 4.10
C THR A 5 -2.30 -22.73 3.07
N LYS A 6 -3.58 -22.42 3.34
CA LYS A 6 -4.43 -21.64 2.42
C LYS A 6 -4.03 -20.17 2.40
N VAL A 7 -3.77 -19.58 3.57
CA VAL A 7 -3.35 -18.17 3.68
C VAL A 7 -1.98 -17.95 3.04
N VAL A 8 -1.03 -18.87 3.23
CA VAL A 8 0.30 -18.80 2.59
C VAL A 8 0.20 -18.88 1.06
N THR A 9 -0.76 -19.64 0.52
CA THR A 9 -0.97 -19.73 -0.93
C THR A 9 -1.57 -18.45 -1.51
N SER A 10 -2.47 -17.76 -0.79
CA SER A 10 -3.05 -16.49 -1.25
C SER A 10 -2.04 -15.33 -1.25
N VAL A 11 -1.09 -15.31 -0.31
CA VAL A 11 -0.03 -14.30 -0.27
C VAL A 11 1.02 -14.49 -1.38
N LYS A 12 1.23 -15.72 -1.87
CA LYS A 12 2.22 -16.03 -2.93
C LYS A 12 2.03 -15.20 -4.20
N TYR A 13 0.82 -14.76 -4.51
CA TYR A 13 0.53 -13.97 -5.72
C TYR A 13 0.30 -12.48 -5.45
N ALA A 14 0.22 -12.06 -4.18
CA ALA A 14 0.04 -10.65 -3.84
C ALA A 14 1.23 -9.79 -4.34
N TYR A 15 2.44 -10.35 -4.36
CA TYR A 15 3.62 -9.67 -4.90
C TYR A 15 3.50 -9.41 -6.41
N LEU A 16 2.93 -10.35 -7.18
CA LEU A 16 2.70 -10.18 -8.62
C LEU A 16 1.70 -9.04 -8.88
N ILE A 17 0.60 -9.01 -8.12
CA ILE A 17 -0.41 -7.94 -8.23
C ILE A 17 0.23 -6.58 -7.93
N GLY A 18 0.96 -6.46 -6.81
CA GLY A 18 1.67 -5.24 -6.45
C GLY A 18 2.71 -4.82 -7.49
N PHE A 19 3.46 -5.79 -8.03
CA PHE A 19 4.46 -5.55 -9.07
C PHE A 19 3.82 -5.01 -10.36
N PHE A 20 2.76 -5.64 -10.87
CA PHE A 20 2.07 -5.19 -12.07
C PHE A 20 1.35 -3.84 -11.87
N ALA A 21 0.80 -3.58 -10.68
CA ALA A 21 0.20 -2.29 -10.36
C ALA A 21 1.25 -1.15 -10.36
N LEU A 22 2.41 -1.38 -9.72
CA LEU A 22 3.52 -0.43 -9.72
C LEU A 22 4.10 -0.23 -11.13
N LEU A 23 4.24 -1.32 -11.90
CA LEU A 23 4.70 -1.26 -13.28
C LEU A 23 3.72 -0.44 -14.14
N SER A 24 2.42 -0.69 -14.05
CA SER A 24 1.40 0.09 -14.76
C SER A 24 1.45 1.57 -14.41
N GLY A 25 1.65 1.91 -13.13
CA GLY A 25 1.78 3.30 -12.69
C GLY A 25 2.96 4.04 -13.33
N ILE A 26 4.10 3.36 -13.52
CA ILE A 26 5.31 3.93 -14.14
C ILE A 26 5.16 4.04 -15.67
N PHE A 27 4.60 3.03 -16.32
CA PHE A 27 4.49 3.00 -17.78
C PHE A 27 3.37 3.89 -18.33
N TYR A 28 2.32 4.17 -17.55
CA TYR A 28 1.20 5.01 -17.95
C TYR A 28 1.59 6.43 -18.43
N PRO A 29 2.35 7.25 -17.65
CA PRO A 29 2.78 8.57 -18.12
C PRO A 29 3.74 8.48 -19.31
N PHE A 30 4.55 7.41 -19.38
CA PHE A 30 5.53 7.22 -20.45
C PHE A 30 4.87 7.02 -21.82
N ILE A 31 3.73 6.32 -21.86
CA ILE A 31 2.94 6.12 -23.08
C ILE A 31 2.18 7.40 -23.46
N GLN A 32 1.76 8.20 -22.48
CA GLN A 32 0.99 9.43 -22.71
C GLN A 32 1.84 10.69 -22.92
N GLY A 33 3.17 10.60 -22.79
CA GLY A 33 4.05 11.79 -22.81
C GLY A 33 3.80 12.73 -21.62
N GLY A 34 3.24 12.23 -20.53
CA GLY A 34 2.91 13.00 -19.34
C GLY A 34 4.08 13.19 -18.38
N ALA A 35 3.96 14.15 -17.47
CA ALA A 35 4.98 14.41 -16.45
C ALA A 35 5.10 13.23 -15.46
N ILE A 36 6.33 12.82 -15.17
CA ILE A 36 6.63 11.68 -14.29
C ILE A 36 6.55 12.07 -12.80
N ASP A 37 6.54 13.37 -12.50
CA ASP A 37 6.57 13.92 -11.13
C ASP A 37 5.43 13.40 -10.26
N TYR A 38 4.21 13.39 -10.80
CA TYR A 38 3.03 12.89 -10.10
C TYR A 38 3.04 11.36 -9.93
N THR A 39 3.63 10.64 -10.89
CA THR A 39 3.78 9.19 -10.81
C THR A 39 4.77 8.79 -9.72
N ILE A 40 5.91 9.49 -9.63
CA ILE A 40 6.90 9.25 -8.58
C ILE A 40 6.28 9.52 -7.20
N LEU A 41 5.56 10.64 -7.05
CA LEU A 41 4.82 10.96 -5.83
C LEU A 41 3.80 9.85 -5.48
N GLY A 42 3.00 9.40 -6.45
CA GLY A 42 2.03 8.32 -6.28
C GLY A 42 2.69 7.02 -5.80
N VAL A 43 3.83 6.65 -6.38
CA VAL A 43 4.59 5.46 -5.97
C VAL A 43 5.08 5.61 -4.53
N VAL A 44 5.64 6.76 -4.15
CA VAL A 44 6.06 7.03 -2.76
C VAL A 44 4.89 6.91 -1.79
N ILE A 45 3.73 7.48 -2.13
CA ILE A 45 2.51 7.43 -1.31
C ILE A 45 2.04 5.97 -1.12
N LEU A 46 2.13 5.14 -2.17
CA LEU A 46 1.81 3.71 -2.08
C LEU A 46 2.78 2.95 -1.18
N PHE A 47 4.08 3.26 -1.22
CA PHE A 47 5.08 2.67 -0.31
C PHE A 47 4.80 3.03 1.16
N VAL A 48 4.34 4.25 1.44
CA VAL A 48 3.90 4.66 2.79
C VAL A 48 2.71 3.82 3.26
N GLY A 49 1.72 3.59 2.38
CA GLY A 49 0.59 2.70 2.67
C GLY A 49 1.01 1.24 2.91
N LEU A 50 1.95 0.74 2.11
CA LEU A 50 2.55 -0.60 2.28
C LEU A 50 3.25 -0.73 3.63
N ALA A 51 4.06 0.26 4.01
CA ALA A 51 4.70 0.29 5.33
C ALA A 51 3.66 0.24 6.46
N GLY A 52 2.57 1.00 6.34
CA GLY A 52 1.43 0.92 7.25
C GLY A 52 0.84 -0.48 7.36
N GLY A 53 0.58 -1.14 6.22
CA GLY A 53 0.09 -2.52 6.17
C GLY A 53 1.03 -3.53 6.84
N ILE A 54 2.35 -3.39 6.64
CA ILE A 54 3.36 -4.24 7.29
C ILE A 54 3.34 -4.03 8.81
N LEU A 55 3.21 -2.78 9.28
CA LEU A 55 3.07 -2.52 10.72
C LEU A 55 1.81 -3.15 11.30
N VAL A 56 0.67 -3.06 10.62
CA VAL A 56 -0.58 -3.72 11.05
C VAL A 56 -0.42 -5.24 11.09
N TYR A 57 0.19 -5.85 10.07
CA TYR A 57 0.48 -7.28 10.04
C TYR A 57 1.37 -7.71 11.21
N LYS A 58 2.45 -6.96 11.45
CA LYS A 58 3.34 -7.19 12.58
C LYS A 58 2.62 -7.06 13.92
N ALA A 59 1.64 -6.15 14.03
CA ALA A 59 0.79 -6.03 15.20
C ALA A 59 -0.11 -7.25 15.44
N ALA A 60 -0.64 -7.83 14.36
CA ALA A 60 -1.49 -9.02 14.43
C ALA A 60 -0.72 -10.27 14.91
N THR A 61 0.58 -10.34 14.59
CA THR A 61 1.48 -11.43 15.00
C THR A 61 2.18 -11.19 16.34
N SER A 62 2.34 -9.95 16.81
CA SER A 62 3.16 -9.63 17.98
C SER A 62 2.31 -9.25 19.21
N GLU A 63 2.38 -10.06 20.26
CA GLU A 63 1.59 -9.90 21.50
C GLU A 63 2.07 -8.71 22.36
N LYS A 64 3.37 -8.37 22.27
CA LYS A 64 3.98 -7.27 23.02
C LYS A 64 3.94 -5.99 22.17
N ARG A 65 3.11 -5.02 22.57
CA ARG A 65 2.90 -3.69 21.93
C ARG A 65 1.97 -3.65 20.71
N ARG A 66 1.06 -4.62 20.56
CA ARG A 66 0.03 -4.69 19.50
C ARG A 66 -0.70 -3.35 19.28
N GLY A 67 -1.12 -2.66 20.34
CA GLY A 67 -1.88 -1.41 20.23
C GLY A 67 -1.14 -0.29 19.47
N VAL A 68 0.16 -0.13 19.73
CA VAL A 68 0.98 0.92 19.09
C VAL A 68 1.18 0.63 17.61
N TYR A 69 1.45 -0.64 17.25
CA TYR A 69 1.64 -1.03 15.85
C TYR A 69 0.36 -0.91 15.01
N ILE A 70 -0.81 -1.23 15.59
CA ILE A 70 -2.10 -1.02 14.90
C ILE A 70 -2.35 0.47 14.69
N GLY A 71 -2.18 1.31 15.72
CA GLY A 71 -2.44 2.74 15.62
C GLY A 71 -1.57 3.43 14.56
N ILE A 72 -0.25 3.17 14.58
CA ILE A 72 0.67 3.74 13.59
C ILE A 72 0.39 3.16 12.19
N GLY A 73 0.15 1.85 12.10
CA GLY A 73 -0.11 1.19 10.82
C GLY A 73 -1.37 1.70 10.13
N PHE A 74 -2.48 1.83 10.88
CA PHE A 74 -3.72 2.42 10.36
C PHE A 74 -3.55 3.90 10.01
N GLY A 75 -2.79 4.67 10.81
CA GLY A 75 -2.49 6.08 10.51
C GLY A 75 -1.77 6.23 9.18
N LEU A 76 -0.74 5.41 8.91
CA LEU A 76 0.00 5.44 7.66
C LEU A 76 -0.87 5.06 6.45
N ILE A 77 -1.76 4.07 6.60
CA ILE A 77 -2.72 3.68 5.54
C ILE A 77 -3.71 4.83 5.27
N ALA A 78 -4.26 5.45 6.32
CA ALA A 78 -5.20 6.56 6.18
C ALA A 78 -4.56 7.78 5.51
N ILE A 79 -3.32 8.13 5.87
CA ILE A 79 -2.57 9.22 5.24
C ILE A 79 -2.31 8.91 3.76
N SER A 80 -1.88 7.68 3.45
CA SER A 80 -1.67 7.25 2.06
C SER A 80 -2.94 7.38 1.23
N LEU A 81 -4.07 6.93 1.77
CA LEU A 81 -5.37 7.01 1.10
C LEU A 81 -5.82 8.47 0.90
N ALA A 82 -5.64 9.33 1.90
CA ALA A 82 -5.99 10.75 1.82
C ALA A 82 -5.22 11.45 0.70
N TYR A 83 -3.91 11.21 0.59
CA TYR A 83 -3.10 11.75 -0.51
C TYR A 83 -3.58 11.25 -1.87
N ILE A 84 -3.86 9.95 -2.02
CA ILE A 84 -4.36 9.40 -3.30
C ILE A 84 -5.65 10.11 -3.73
N LEU A 85 -6.59 10.33 -2.79
CA LEU A 85 -7.85 11.01 -3.07
C LEU A 85 -7.63 12.47 -3.48
N GLN A 86 -6.75 13.18 -2.78
CA GLN A 86 -6.37 14.56 -3.10
C GLN A 86 -5.74 14.67 -4.50
N PHE A 87 -4.85 13.77 -4.87
CA PHE A 87 -4.24 13.73 -6.21
C PHE A 87 -5.22 13.36 -7.31
N THR A 88 -6.28 12.62 -7.00
CA THR A 88 -7.34 12.26 -7.96
C THR A 88 -8.36 13.38 -8.15
N GLY A 89 -8.18 14.56 -7.51
CA GLY A 89 -9.12 15.66 -7.54
C GLY A 89 -10.40 15.41 -6.73
N ARG A 90 -10.42 14.32 -5.95
CA ARG A 90 -11.47 14.01 -4.98
C ARG A 90 -11.01 14.53 -3.64
N SER A 91 -11.17 15.84 -3.42
CA SER A 91 -10.85 16.43 -2.14
C SER A 91 -11.73 15.79 -1.06
N VAL A 92 -11.09 15.33 0.02
CA VAL A 92 -11.76 14.76 1.19
C VAL A 92 -12.32 15.87 2.11
N PHE A 93 -12.09 17.12 1.73
CA PHE A 93 -12.58 18.35 2.35
C PHE A 93 -13.03 19.34 1.27
#